data_AF-A0A354TBI8-F1
#
_entry.id   AF-A0A354TBI8-F1
#
_cell.length_a   1.000
_cell.length_b   1.000
_cell.length_c   1.000
_cell.angle_alpha   90.00
_cell.angle_beta   90.00
_cell.angle_gamma   90.00
#
_symmetry.space_group_name_H-M   'P 1'
#
loop_
_entity.id
_entity.type
_entity.pdbx_description
1 polymer ?
#
loop_
_entity_poly.entity_id
_entity_poly.type
_entity_poly.pdbx_seq_one_letter_code
_entity_poly.pdbx_strand_id
1 'polypeptide(L)'
;MTFIQLDYDTWFEQFKPITKPGTDHIAFDTHDDSDFLRTQPNSKIWTLIDCPGYNTAVIVNGYWRINRLEYYVTEVAHDEVDEYNIE
;
A
#
# COMPACT_ATOMS: atom_id res chain seq x y z
N MET A 1 11.81 -8.69 -12.03
CA MET A 1 10.61 -9.38 -11.56
C MET A 1 11.03 -10.48 -10.62
N THR A 2 11.10 -10.09 -9.37
CA THR A 2 11.33 -10.93 -8.20
C THR A 2 10.07 -10.87 -7.36
N PHE A 3 9.71 -12.00 -6.74
CA PHE A 3 8.68 -12.01 -5.70
C PHE A 3 9.35 -11.81 -4.34
N ILE A 4 8.87 -10.84 -3.57
CA ILE A 4 9.47 -10.40 -2.31
C ILE A 4 8.40 -10.43 -1.23
N GLN A 5 8.62 -11.24 -0.18
CA GLN A 5 7.76 -11.28 0.99
C GLN A 5 8.44 -10.56 2.15
N LEU A 6 7.72 -9.64 2.80
CA LEU A 6 8.19 -8.86 3.94
C LEU A 6 7.19 -8.97 5.09
N ASP A 7 7.67 -8.80 6.32
CA ASP A 7 6.77 -8.48 7.44
C ASP A 7 6.45 -6.97 7.45
N TYR A 8 5.39 -6.61 8.17
CA TYR A 8 4.96 -5.23 8.32
C TYR A 8 6.06 -4.28 8.83
N ASP A 9 6.82 -4.68 9.84
CA ASP A 9 7.85 -3.83 10.46
C ASP A 9 8.95 -3.49 9.45
N THR A 10 9.41 -4.49 8.70
CA THR A 10 10.39 -4.34 7.63
C THR A 10 9.87 -3.41 6.53
N TRP A 11 8.62 -3.58 6.11
CA TRP A 11 7.99 -2.69 5.14
C TRP A 11 7.91 -1.24 5.66
N PHE A 12 7.51 -1.07 6.92
CA PHE A 12 7.36 0.24 7.54
C PHE A 12 8.71 0.98 7.61
N GLU A 13 9.77 0.30 8.03
CA GLU A 13 11.12 0.87 8.11
C GLU A 13 11.71 1.22 6.74
N GLN A 14 11.52 0.35 5.74
CA GLN A 14 12.09 0.53 4.41
C GLN A 14 11.37 1.62 3.61
N PHE A 15 10.04 1.60 3.62
CA PHE A 15 9.24 2.42 2.72
C PHE A 15 8.67 3.68 3.36
N LYS A 16 8.54 3.70 4.69
CA LYS A 16 8.12 4.87 5.48
C LYS A 16 6.76 5.40 5.02
N PRO A 17 5.66 4.71 5.37
CA PRO A 17 4.33 5.19 5.03
C PRO A 17 4.07 6.56 5.64
N ILE A 18 3.47 7.45 4.86
CA ILE A 18 3.16 8.81 5.30
C ILE A 18 1.86 8.83 6.07
N THR A 19 1.77 9.72 7.06
CA THR A 19 0.52 10.04 7.73
C THR A 19 -0.33 10.92 6.83
N LYS A 20 -1.63 10.61 6.74
CA LYS A 20 -2.60 11.43 6.03
C LYS A 20 -2.64 12.85 6.64
N PRO A 21 -2.55 13.91 5.81
CA PRO A 21 -2.53 15.27 6.32
C PRO A 21 -3.76 15.60 7.17
N GLY A 22 -3.53 16.10 8.39
CA GLY A 22 -4.61 16.48 9.30
C GLY A 22 -5.22 15.33 10.11
N THR A 23 -4.66 14.12 10.03
CA THR A 23 -5.05 12.98 10.86
C THR A 23 -3.83 12.32 11.50
N ASP A 24 -4.04 11.27 12.30
CA ASP A 24 -3.02 10.38 12.85
C ASP A 24 -3.00 8.98 12.17
N HIS A 25 -3.71 8.84 11.05
CA HIS A 25 -3.82 7.60 10.30
C HIS A 25 -2.89 7.59 9.07
N ILE A 26 -2.33 6.43 8.74
CA ILE A 26 -1.53 6.22 7.51
C ILE A 26 -2.35 5.66 6.34
N ALA A 27 -3.57 5.18 6.61
CA ALA A 27 -4.47 4.63 5.61
C ALA A 27 -5.23 5.74 4.88
N PHE A 28 -5.34 5.59 3.57
CA PHE A 28 -6.11 6.45 2.68
C PHE A 28 -7.30 5.66 2.13
N ASP A 29 -8.49 6.25 2.20
CA ASP A 29 -9.73 5.64 1.72
C ASP A 29 -9.89 5.81 0.21
N THR A 30 -10.60 4.87 -0.42
CA THR A 30 -10.80 4.92 -1.88
C THR A 30 -11.70 6.07 -2.35
N HIS A 31 -12.58 6.59 -1.52
CA HIS A 31 -13.55 7.62 -1.90
C HIS A 31 -13.01 9.00 -1.53
N ASP A 32 -12.73 9.21 -0.24
CA ASP A 32 -12.39 10.52 0.30
C ASP A 32 -11.00 11.00 -0.15
N ASP A 33 -10.06 10.06 -0.34
CA ASP A 33 -8.68 10.39 -0.70
C ASP A 33 -8.36 10.16 -2.18
N SER A 34 -9.37 9.90 -3.00
CA SER A 34 -9.19 9.52 -4.41
C SER A 34 -8.42 10.56 -5.24
N ASP A 35 -8.67 11.84 -5.02
CA ASP A 35 -7.97 12.92 -5.71
C ASP A 35 -6.50 12.99 -5.31
N PHE A 36 -6.19 12.81 -4.02
CA PHE A 36 -4.81 12.75 -3.53
C PHE A 36 -4.09 11.52 -4.10
N LEU A 37 -4.70 10.34 -4.02
CA LEU A 37 -4.10 9.08 -4.50
C LEU A 37 -3.77 9.14 -6.00
N ARG A 38 -4.60 9.79 -6.82
CA ARG A 38 -4.35 9.96 -8.27
C ARG A 38 -3.16 10.87 -8.59
N THR A 39 -2.72 11.69 -7.64
CA THR A 39 -1.53 12.55 -7.82
C THR A 39 -0.23 11.83 -7.46
N GLN A 40 -0.31 10.68 -6.78
CA GLN A 40 0.86 9.93 -6.34
C GLN A 40 1.37 9.01 -7.47
N PRO A 41 2.69 8.82 -7.58
CA PRO A 41 3.25 7.83 -8.50
C PRO A 41 2.89 6.41 -8.03
N ASN A 42 2.66 5.51 -8.98
CA ASN A 42 2.28 4.12 -8.70
C ASN A 42 3.31 3.41 -7.79
N SER A 43 4.61 3.63 -8.04
CA SER A 43 5.74 3.19 -7.19
C SER A 43 5.73 3.64 -5.73
N LYS A 44 4.82 4.52 -5.31
CA LYS A 44 4.67 4.93 -3.90
C LYS A 44 3.37 4.47 -3.28
N ILE A 45 2.46 3.93 -4.07
CA ILE A 45 1.15 3.49 -3.62
C ILE A 45 1.23 2.00 -3.28
N TRP A 46 0.64 1.65 -2.16
CA TRP A 46 0.44 0.28 -1.73
C TRP A 46 -1.05 0.08 -1.49
N THR A 47 -1.53 -1.13 -1.74
CA THR A 47 -2.95 -1.48 -1.57
C THR A 47 -3.08 -2.57 -0.53
N LEU A 48 -3.90 -2.36 0.50
CA LEU A 48 -4.37 -3.42 1.38
C LEU A 48 -5.48 -4.18 0.66
N ILE A 49 -5.24 -5.46 0.37
CA ILE A 49 -6.21 -6.32 -0.31
C ILE A 49 -6.81 -7.30 0.70
N ASP A 50 -8.13 -7.42 0.68
CA ASP A 50 -8.85 -8.45 1.42
C ASP A 50 -8.71 -9.80 0.72
N CYS A 51 -8.25 -10.81 1.46
CA CYS A 51 -8.09 -12.18 1.01
C CYS A 51 -9.07 -13.09 1.76
N PRO A 52 -10.39 -13.04 1.45
CA PRO A 52 -11.41 -13.72 2.22
C PRO A 52 -11.26 -15.26 2.23
N GLY A 53 -10.65 -15.84 1.20
CA GLY A 53 -10.34 -17.27 1.15
C GLY A 53 -9.29 -17.72 2.17
N TYR A 54 -8.52 -16.79 2.73
CA TYR A 54 -7.44 -17.02 3.68
C TYR A 54 -7.69 -16.34 5.04
N ASN A 55 -8.84 -15.68 5.22
CA ASN A 55 -9.22 -14.92 6.43
C ASN A 55 -8.11 -13.96 6.90
N THR A 56 -7.48 -13.28 5.94
CA THR A 56 -6.40 -12.31 6.18
C THR A 56 -6.48 -11.19 5.14
N ALA A 57 -5.73 -10.11 5.36
CA ALA A 57 -5.48 -9.07 4.37
C ALA A 57 -3.98 -8.91 4.18
N VAL A 58 -3.55 -8.56 2.97
CA VAL A 58 -2.14 -8.40 2.62
C VAL A 58 -1.92 -7.05 1.96
N ILE A 59 -0.78 -6.41 2.25
CA ILE A 59 -0.40 -5.19 1.54
C ILE A 59 0.41 -5.59 0.33
N VAL A 60 0.03 -5.08 -0.84
CA VAL A 60 0.73 -5.31 -2.10
C VAL A 60 1.15 -3.99 -2.73
N ASN A 61 2.21 -4.01 -3.54
CA ASN A 61 2.70 -2.83 -4.23
C ASN A 61 1.79 -2.43 -5.41
N GLY A 62 1.64 -1.13 -5.63
CA GLY A 62 0.85 -0.54 -6.71
C GLY A 62 -0.59 -0.16 -6.33
N TYR A 63 -1.25 0.54 -7.25
CA TYR A 63 -2.61 1.09 -7.08
C TYR A 63 -3.71 0.14 -7.62
N TRP A 64 -4.07 -0.87 -6.83
CA TRP A 64 -5.04 -1.89 -7.23
C TRP A 64 -6.48 -1.51 -6.90
N ARG A 65 -7.40 -1.80 -7.83
CA ARG A 65 -8.83 -1.43 -7.69
C ARG A 65 -9.76 -2.59 -7.35
N ILE A 66 -9.24 -3.81 -7.27
CA ILE A 66 -10.02 -5.03 -7.03
C ILE A 66 -9.73 -5.53 -5.61
N ASN A 67 -10.79 -5.91 -4.87
CA ASN A 67 -10.71 -6.42 -3.50
C ASN A 67 -9.85 -5.57 -2.54
N ARG A 68 -9.72 -4.26 -2.78
CA ARG A 68 -9.03 -3.35 -1.88
C ARG A 68 -9.89 -2.96 -0.68
N LEU A 69 -9.23 -2.84 0.46
CA LEU A 69 -9.76 -2.21 1.67
C LEU A 69 -9.31 -0.75 1.73
N GLU A 70 -8.00 -0.51 1.68
CA GLU A 70 -7.38 0.81 1.88
C GLU A 70 -6.10 0.93 1.05
N TYR A 71 -5.54 2.15 0.98
CA TYR A 71 -4.24 2.39 0.38
C TYR A 71 -3.26 3.00 1.39
N TYR A 72 -1.97 2.80 1.14
CA TYR A 72 -0.89 3.51 1.81
C TYR A 72 -0.04 4.25 0.78
N VAL A 73 0.51 5.37 1.19
CA VAL A 73 1.48 6.13 0.38
C VAL A 73 2.79 6.19 1.15
N THR A 74 3.90 6.00 0.46
CA THR A 74 5.23 5.83 1.07
C THR A 74 6.20 6.92 0.63
N GLU A 75 7.14 7.30 1.50
CA GLU A 75 8.17 8.28 1.14
C GLU A 75 9.14 7.70 0.11
N VAL A 76 9.52 6.43 0.29
CA VAL A 76 10.46 5.71 -0.57
C VAL A 76 9.68 4.89 -1.60
N ALA A 77 10.09 4.99 -2.86
CA ALA A 77 9.48 4.26 -3.95
C ALA A 77 9.90 2.77 -3.94
N HIS A 78 8.96 1.86 -4.18
CA HIS A 78 9.25 0.48 -4.52
C HIS A 78 9.59 0.34 -6.02
N ASP A 79 10.21 -0.79 -6.39
CA ASP A 79 10.34 -1.14 -7.80
C ASP A 79 8.98 -1.61 -8.35
N GLU A 80 8.55 -1.08 -9.49
CA GLU A 80 7.29 -1.45 -10.13
C GLU A 80 7.39 -2.77 -10.91
N VAL A 81 8.61 -3.27 -11.19
CA VAL A 81 8.79 -4.58 -11.86
C VAL A 81 8.79 -5.77 -10.91
N ASP A 82 8.90 -5.53 -9.61
CA ASP A 82 8.88 -6.55 -8.58
C ASP A 82 7.48 -6.67 -7.95
N GLU A 83 7.21 -7.83 -7.37
CA GLU A 83 5.94 -8.14 -6.72
C GLU A 83 6.20 -8.30 -5.22
N TYR A 84 5.53 -7.47 -4.43
CA TYR A 84 5.69 -7.44 -2.97
C TYR A 84 4.41 -7.93 -2.28
N ASN A 85 4.58 -8.81 -1.30
CA ASN A 85 3.54 -9.21 -0.36
C ASN A 85 3.99 -8.95 1.07
N ILE A 86 3.20 -8.18 1.80
CA ILE A 86 3.47 -7.82 3.19
C ILE A 86 2.40 -8.48 4.07
N GLU A 87 2.85 -9.26 5.04
CA GLU A 87 2.03 -10.01 6.02
C GLU A 87 2.27 -9.53 7.46
#